data_AF-A0A4Q7NVB8-F1
#
_entry.id   AF-A0A4Q7NVB8-F1
#
_cell.length_a   1.000
_cell.length_b   1.000
_cell.length_c   1.000
_cell.angle_alpha   90.00
_cell.angle_beta   90.00
_cell.angle_gamma   90.00
#
_symmetry.space_group_name_H-M   'P 1'
#
loop_
_entity.id
_entity.type
_entity.pdbx_description
1 polymer ?
#
loop_
_entity_poly.entity_id
_entity_poly.type
_entity_poly.pdbx_seq_one_letter_code
_entity_poly.pdbx_strand_id
1 'polypeptide(L)'
;MTHAAIAVRLAPLPGEALDSWVDAYAHDLHTPTGDLLRALGLSRLTAYRAHRTVLDDAETDALAATAGLDRDAVTALALNRWDGVALRIDPTTLLPDRKNLWTRGRGSRFCPACLDETGGRWKLSWQLAWAVACPEHRLLLADACPHCGKVPRYRDSRNWLVPEPGECGSPSTDGRNRGRAADACGFPLAGTPAPELPDASPVLHAQRVIDTWLAGGAHPVAGETVPTADAFTDLKTLAGFVLGSIEPADVPPDHPELLEAVTALAAARLPRTRTFTAPPTAALTAAALAVAAPALDAPSRGDAATGLELYVRRRRDQGKPITPSVLRNQIGASTPLLGDILVLAARPLRGSLERVRARDDAATVTTANVPQLFWHDATPHLLRSVCQPQLLALALSAAVLTSDGRNWQRAQLDLGVDEPRSVSYAWACIRDRGLLDFAERFVTSVRQTLSDAPPPIDYDRRRRRFPDVDPLTDDEWDNVVTTTGWDLPPAGSPRDAYTAMALHEILTGSDPIGRTGNPDYSKGFVNGYRTFTRARLPDAAPALHETAAARLAREGIHEPVTWTPTVAP
;
A
#
# COMPACT_ATOMS: atom_id res chain seq x y z
N MET A 1 -17.46 16.89 -42.90
CA MET A 1 -18.48 16.10 -43.64
C MET A 1 -19.71 16.04 -42.75
N THR A 2 -20.82 16.63 -43.16
CA THR A 2 -22.08 16.55 -42.41
C THR A 2 -22.61 15.13 -42.54
N HIS A 3 -22.50 14.33 -41.48
CA HIS A 3 -23.13 13.01 -41.44
C HIS A 3 -24.65 13.22 -41.45
N ALA A 4 -25.33 12.66 -42.45
CA ALA A 4 -26.78 12.70 -42.52
C ALA A 4 -27.38 11.89 -41.36
N ALA A 5 -28.43 12.43 -40.74
CA ALA A 5 -29.18 11.75 -39.68
C ALA A 5 -29.79 10.42 -40.18
N ILE A 6 -29.70 9.36 -39.38
CA ILE A 6 -30.35 8.08 -39.68
C ILE A 6 -31.87 8.21 -39.48
N ALA A 7 -32.68 7.82 -40.47
CA ALA A 7 -34.13 8.08 -40.46
C ALA A 7 -34.89 7.32 -39.36
N VAL A 8 -34.57 6.05 -39.14
CA VAL A 8 -35.16 5.22 -38.07
C VAL A 8 -34.40 5.53 -36.79
N ARG A 9 -35.07 5.91 -35.70
CA ARG A 9 -34.44 6.25 -34.41
C ARG A 9 -34.70 5.16 -33.39
N LEU A 10 -33.67 4.78 -32.63
CA LEU A 10 -33.82 3.90 -31.46
C LEU A 10 -33.42 4.65 -30.20
N ALA A 11 -34.35 4.78 -29.25
CA ALA A 11 -34.07 5.37 -27.96
C ALA A 11 -33.22 4.41 -27.09
N PRO A 12 -32.16 4.91 -26.41
CA PRO A 12 -31.46 4.17 -25.38
C PRO A 12 -32.36 3.81 -24.20
N LEU A 13 -32.11 2.65 -23.58
CA LEU A 13 -32.70 2.33 -22.28
C LEU A 13 -31.93 3.03 -21.14
N PRO A 14 -32.56 3.31 -19.99
CA PRO A 14 -31.87 3.88 -18.83
C PRO A 14 -30.68 3.02 -18.38
N GLY A 15 -29.50 3.62 -18.32
CA GLY A 15 -28.27 2.95 -17.88
C GLY A 15 -27.71 1.92 -18.87
N GLU A 16 -28.21 1.91 -20.11
CA GLU A 16 -27.73 0.99 -21.14
C GLU A 16 -26.29 1.27 -21.56
N ALA A 17 -25.55 0.22 -21.92
CA ALA A 17 -24.22 0.35 -22.51
C ALA A 17 -24.27 0.72 -24.00
N LEU A 18 -23.37 1.58 -24.48
CA LEU A 18 -23.29 1.97 -25.89
C LEU A 18 -23.24 0.77 -26.84
N ASP A 19 -22.47 -0.26 -26.52
CA ASP A 19 -22.35 -1.44 -27.37
C ASP A 19 -23.62 -2.29 -27.38
N SER A 20 -24.38 -2.32 -26.28
CA SER A 20 -25.72 -2.92 -26.25
C SER A 20 -26.71 -2.14 -27.13
N TRP A 21 -26.72 -0.82 -27.01
CA TRP A 21 -27.63 0.02 -27.77
C TRP A 21 -27.34 -0.08 -29.27
N VAL A 22 -26.06 -0.06 -29.65
CA VAL A 22 -25.65 -0.27 -31.05
C VAL A 22 -26.04 -1.67 -31.54
N ASP A 23 -25.87 -2.71 -30.73
CA ASP A 23 -26.26 -4.07 -31.15
C ASP A 23 -27.78 -4.17 -31.38
N ALA A 24 -28.60 -3.64 -30.47
CA ALA A 24 -30.05 -3.61 -30.64
C ALA A 24 -30.47 -2.81 -31.88
N TYR A 25 -29.83 -1.66 -32.11
CA TYR A 25 -30.12 -0.82 -33.26
C TYR A 25 -29.69 -1.48 -34.58
N ALA A 26 -28.57 -2.18 -34.59
CA ALA A 26 -28.10 -2.93 -35.74
C ALA A 26 -29.02 -4.12 -36.06
N HIS A 27 -29.54 -4.79 -35.02
CA HIS A 27 -30.53 -5.85 -35.15
C HIS A 27 -31.84 -5.33 -35.79
N ASP A 28 -32.40 -4.23 -35.27
CA ASP A 28 -33.64 -3.63 -35.78
C ASP A 28 -33.51 -3.15 -37.24
N LEU A 29 -32.32 -2.70 -37.63
CA LEU A 29 -32.02 -2.27 -39.00
C LEU A 29 -31.56 -3.40 -39.93
N HIS A 30 -31.42 -4.63 -39.40
CA HIS A 30 -30.84 -5.78 -40.09
C HIS A 30 -29.51 -5.47 -40.79
N THR A 31 -28.64 -4.71 -40.11
CA THR A 31 -27.36 -4.24 -40.65
C THR A 31 -26.19 -4.74 -39.80
N PRO A 32 -25.02 -5.01 -40.39
CA PRO A 32 -23.83 -5.31 -39.60
C PRO A 32 -23.47 -4.17 -38.63
N THR A 33 -23.10 -4.50 -37.39
CA THR A 33 -22.74 -3.52 -36.35
C THR A 33 -21.68 -2.52 -36.82
N GLY A 34 -20.72 -2.95 -37.63
CA GLY A 34 -19.64 -2.11 -38.17
C GLY A 34 -20.11 -1.12 -39.22
N ASP A 35 -21.14 -1.44 -39.98
CA ASP A 35 -21.78 -0.52 -40.92
C ASP A 35 -22.52 0.57 -40.14
N LEU A 36 -23.29 0.19 -39.11
CA LEU A 36 -23.97 1.13 -38.23
C LEU A 36 -22.99 2.04 -37.49
N LEU A 37 -21.93 1.50 -36.90
CA LEU A 37 -20.89 2.30 -36.22
C LEU A 37 -20.28 3.35 -37.16
N ARG A 38 -20.00 3.00 -38.42
CA ARG A 38 -19.52 3.95 -39.43
C ARG A 38 -20.57 5.04 -39.74
N ALA A 39 -21.83 4.66 -39.88
CA ALA A 39 -22.92 5.60 -40.13
C ALA A 39 -23.13 6.58 -38.95
N LEU A 40 -22.94 6.12 -37.72
CA LEU A 40 -23.01 6.91 -36.49
C LEU A 40 -21.77 7.79 -36.24
N GLY A 41 -20.79 7.79 -37.13
CA GLY A 41 -19.53 8.55 -36.96
C GLY A 41 -18.52 7.89 -36.00
N LEU A 42 -18.77 6.68 -35.53
CA LEU A 42 -17.96 5.93 -34.56
C LEU A 42 -16.93 5.01 -35.25
N SER A 43 -16.27 5.52 -36.29
CA SER A 43 -15.40 4.71 -37.16
C SER A 43 -14.21 4.11 -36.42
N ARG A 44 -13.68 4.78 -35.39
CA ARG A 44 -12.61 4.24 -34.52
C ARG A 44 -13.05 2.93 -33.84
N LEU A 45 -14.32 2.80 -33.50
CA LEU A 45 -14.89 1.61 -32.86
C LEU A 45 -14.99 0.41 -33.82
N THR A 46 -14.81 0.63 -35.14
CA THR A 46 -14.77 -0.46 -36.13
C THR A 46 -13.41 -1.13 -36.26
N ALA A 47 -12.32 -0.47 -35.86
CA ALA A 47 -10.97 -1.00 -35.95
C ALA A 47 -10.63 -1.87 -34.71
N TYR A 48 -10.77 -3.19 -34.86
CA TYR A 48 -10.24 -4.30 -34.02
C TYR A 48 -10.02 -4.10 -32.49
N ARG A 49 -10.60 -5.02 -31.71
CA ARG A 49 -10.37 -5.27 -30.26
C ARG A 49 -10.72 -4.10 -29.33
N ALA A 50 -12.01 -3.86 -29.05
CA ALA A 50 -12.57 -3.63 -27.71
C ALA A 50 -14.03 -3.19 -27.79
N HIS A 51 -14.81 -3.60 -26.80
CA HIS A 51 -16.00 -2.89 -26.35
C HIS A 51 -15.52 -1.58 -25.73
N ARG A 52 -15.18 -0.62 -26.59
CA ARG A 52 -14.80 0.73 -26.16
C ARG A 52 -16.09 1.52 -26.08
N THR A 53 -16.76 1.39 -24.94
CA THR A 53 -17.82 2.30 -24.50
C THR A 53 -17.22 3.63 -24.03
N VAL A 54 -16.08 4.04 -24.60
CA VAL A 54 -15.39 5.30 -24.30
C VAL A 54 -15.35 6.11 -25.58
N LEU A 55 -15.94 7.29 -25.55
CA LEU A 55 -16.03 8.23 -26.67
C LEU A 55 -15.14 9.44 -26.41
N ASP A 56 -14.54 10.00 -27.45
CA ASP A 56 -14.03 11.38 -27.37
C ASP A 56 -15.14 12.40 -27.63
N ASP A 57 -14.83 13.70 -27.50
CA ASP A 57 -15.81 14.77 -27.72
C ASP A 57 -16.36 14.79 -29.15
N ALA A 58 -15.52 14.50 -30.14
CA ALA A 58 -15.92 14.52 -31.55
C ALA A 58 -16.85 13.35 -31.88
N GLU A 59 -16.57 12.17 -31.34
CA GLU A 59 -17.44 10.99 -31.43
C GLU A 59 -18.75 11.19 -30.69
N THR A 60 -18.72 11.87 -29.53
CA THR A 60 -19.91 12.22 -28.76
C THR A 60 -20.82 13.14 -29.57
N ASP A 61 -20.27 14.20 -30.18
CA ASP A 61 -21.04 15.11 -31.03
C ASP A 61 -21.54 14.44 -32.31
N ALA A 62 -20.71 13.62 -32.95
CA ALA A 62 -21.08 12.87 -34.13
C ALA A 62 -22.24 11.92 -33.84
N LEU A 63 -22.18 11.18 -32.73
CA LEU A 63 -23.25 10.27 -32.33
C LEU A 63 -24.53 11.04 -31.99
N ALA A 64 -24.43 12.12 -31.20
CA ALA A 64 -25.57 12.97 -30.87
C ALA A 64 -26.29 13.48 -32.13
N ALA A 65 -25.54 14.05 -33.07
CA ALA A 65 -26.08 14.57 -34.32
C ALA A 65 -26.67 13.47 -35.22
N THR A 66 -25.95 12.35 -35.39
CA THR A 66 -26.35 11.28 -36.32
C THR A 66 -27.49 10.43 -35.81
N ALA A 67 -27.55 10.14 -34.50
CA ALA A 67 -28.60 9.37 -33.86
C ALA A 67 -29.78 10.23 -33.39
N GLY A 68 -29.65 11.56 -33.41
CA GLY A 68 -30.68 12.47 -32.91
C GLY A 68 -30.85 12.40 -31.39
N LEU A 69 -29.74 12.19 -30.68
CA LEU A 69 -29.68 12.16 -29.22
C LEU A 69 -29.09 13.48 -28.71
N ASP A 70 -29.42 13.84 -27.48
CA ASP A 70 -28.67 14.88 -26.78
C ASP A 70 -27.31 14.33 -26.29
N ARG A 71 -26.40 15.26 -25.95
CA ARG A 71 -25.04 14.92 -25.50
C ARG A 71 -25.05 14.17 -24.16
N ASP A 72 -26.05 14.40 -23.32
CA ASP A 72 -26.17 13.77 -22.00
C ASP A 72 -26.59 12.30 -22.11
N ALA A 73 -27.52 11.99 -23.01
CA ALA A 73 -27.93 10.62 -23.35
C ALA A 73 -26.78 9.83 -23.96
N VAL A 74 -25.96 10.46 -24.82
CA VAL A 74 -24.73 9.82 -25.32
C VAL A 74 -23.74 9.57 -24.18
N THR A 75 -23.56 10.54 -23.29
CA THR A 75 -22.67 10.40 -22.13
C THR A 75 -23.16 9.28 -21.20
N ALA A 76 -24.48 9.10 -21.05
CA ALA A 76 -25.09 8.06 -20.24
C ALA A 76 -24.84 6.64 -20.77
N LEU A 77 -24.58 6.49 -22.08
CA LEU A 77 -24.22 5.23 -22.74
C LEU A 77 -22.73 4.87 -22.60
N ALA A 78 -21.88 5.80 -22.17
CA ALA A 78 -20.43 5.67 -22.21
C ALA A 78 -19.78 5.67 -20.82
N LEU A 79 -18.72 4.89 -20.64
CA LEU A 79 -17.92 4.82 -19.41
C LEU A 79 -17.26 6.14 -19.04
N ASN A 80 -17.18 7.10 -19.97
CA ASN A 80 -16.69 8.47 -19.73
C ASN A 80 -17.31 9.11 -18.49
N ARG A 81 -18.59 8.84 -18.22
CA ARG A 81 -19.30 9.40 -17.06
C ARG A 81 -18.71 9.03 -15.70
N TRP A 82 -17.90 7.98 -15.64
CA TRP A 82 -17.26 7.49 -14.42
C TRP A 82 -15.72 7.59 -14.47
N ASP A 83 -15.16 8.19 -15.52
CA ASP A 83 -13.75 8.59 -15.48
C ASP A 83 -13.55 9.61 -14.38
N GLY A 84 -12.50 9.46 -13.60
CA GLY A 84 -12.35 10.28 -12.40
C GLY A 84 -12.79 9.61 -11.11
N VAL A 85 -13.75 8.69 -11.21
CA VAL A 85 -14.61 8.30 -10.08
C VAL A 85 -14.51 6.80 -9.79
N ALA A 86 -15.05 5.96 -10.67
CA ALA A 86 -15.09 4.51 -10.48
C ALA A 86 -14.10 3.76 -11.39
N LEU A 87 -13.56 4.44 -12.41
CA LEU A 87 -12.46 3.97 -13.24
C LEU A 87 -11.56 5.15 -13.65
N ARG A 88 -10.45 4.83 -14.32
CA ARG A 88 -9.61 5.84 -14.99
C ARG A 88 -9.49 5.51 -16.46
N ILE A 89 -9.59 6.52 -17.31
CA ILE A 89 -9.39 6.39 -18.75
C ILE A 89 -8.02 6.97 -19.10
N ASP A 90 -7.25 6.22 -19.88
CA ASP A 90 -6.00 6.72 -20.44
C ASP A 90 -6.33 7.74 -21.55
N PRO A 91 -5.90 9.01 -21.43
CA PRO A 91 -6.29 10.08 -22.35
C PRO A 91 -5.69 9.90 -23.75
N THR A 92 -4.60 9.14 -23.86
CA THR A 92 -3.90 8.86 -25.13
C THR A 92 -4.53 7.70 -25.89
N THR A 93 -4.84 6.61 -25.19
CA THR A 93 -5.37 5.40 -25.83
C THR A 93 -6.88 5.33 -25.83
N LEU A 94 -7.57 6.17 -25.04
CA LEU A 94 -9.01 6.12 -24.76
C LEU A 94 -9.45 4.71 -24.39
N LEU A 95 -8.68 4.11 -23.47
CA LEU A 95 -8.95 2.80 -22.90
C LEU A 95 -8.99 2.89 -21.38
N PRO A 96 -9.84 2.09 -20.72
CA PRO A 96 -9.83 1.99 -19.28
C PRO A 96 -8.48 1.48 -18.75
N ASP A 97 -7.84 2.23 -17.85
CA ASP A 97 -6.53 1.92 -17.26
C ASP A 97 -6.65 0.83 -16.19
N ARG A 98 -6.22 -0.38 -16.59
CA ARG A 98 -6.27 -1.61 -15.77
C ARG A 98 -5.45 -1.56 -14.49
N LYS A 99 -4.54 -0.60 -14.32
CA LYS A 99 -3.72 -0.46 -13.11
C LYS A 99 -4.44 0.32 -12.00
N ASN A 100 -5.47 1.08 -12.37
CA ASN A 100 -6.19 1.98 -11.48
C ASN A 100 -7.63 1.51 -11.22
N LEU A 101 -8.13 1.75 -10.00
CA LEU A 101 -9.51 1.47 -9.56
C LEU A 101 -10.11 0.12 -9.98
N TRP A 102 -9.30 -0.96 -9.99
CA TRP A 102 -9.74 -2.28 -10.46
C TRP A 102 -10.48 -2.22 -11.79
N THR A 103 -10.04 -1.37 -12.71
CA THR A 103 -10.76 -1.17 -13.96
C THR A 103 -10.81 -2.48 -14.75
N ARG A 104 -12.04 -2.97 -15.01
CA ARG A 104 -12.25 -4.14 -15.88
C ARG A 104 -11.85 -3.72 -17.28
N GLY A 105 -10.83 -4.40 -17.81
CA GLY A 105 -10.24 -3.96 -19.06
C GLY A 105 -11.09 -4.24 -20.30
N ARG A 106 -11.89 -5.30 -20.29
CA ARG A 106 -12.73 -5.83 -21.39
C ARG A 106 -13.76 -6.80 -20.80
N GLY A 107 -14.85 -7.05 -21.52
CA GLY A 107 -15.90 -7.96 -21.07
C GLY A 107 -16.99 -7.22 -20.30
N SER A 108 -18.14 -7.85 -20.21
CA SER A 108 -19.20 -7.42 -19.31
C SER A 108 -19.65 -8.62 -18.49
N ARG A 109 -19.94 -8.38 -17.21
CA ARG A 109 -20.80 -9.29 -16.45
C ARG A 109 -22.26 -9.09 -16.88
N PHE A 110 -23.17 -9.93 -16.42
CA PHE A 110 -24.60 -9.76 -16.70
C PHE A 110 -25.52 -10.42 -15.69
N CYS A 111 -26.73 -9.89 -15.60
CA CYS A 111 -27.86 -10.54 -14.95
C CYS A 111 -28.69 -11.26 -16.04
N PRO A 112 -28.84 -12.59 -15.99
CA PRO A 112 -29.65 -13.33 -16.96
C PRO A 112 -31.11 -12.87 -17.00
N ALA A 113 -31.70 -12.60 -15.84
CA ALA A 113 -33.09 -12.12 -15.73
C ALA A 113 -33.28 -10.71 -16.32
N CYS A 114 -32.36 -9.76 -16.07
CA CYS A 114 -32.43 -8.45 -16.74
C CYS A 114 -32.31 -8.59 -18.26
N LEU A 115 -31.47 -9.51 -18.78
CA LEU A 115 -31.37 -9.73 -20.22
C LEU A 115 -32.67 -10.31 -20.79
N ASP A 116 -33.35 -11.18 -20.07
CA ASP A 116 -34.66 -11.70 -20.48
C ASP A 116 -35.71 -10.58 -20.55
N GLU A 117 -35.83 -9.79 -19.48
CA GLU A 117 -36.82 -8.71 -19.37
C GLU A 117 -36.63 -7.58 -20.38
N THR A 118 -35.38 -7.30 -20.77
CA THR A 118 -35.06 -6.17 -21.65
C THR A 118 -34.89 -6.55 -23.11
N GLY A 119 -35.03 -7.83 -23.47
CA GLY A 119 -34.75 -8.30 -24.84
C GLY A 119 -33.25 -8.25 -25.18
N GLY A 120 -32.40 -8.60 -24.22
CA GLY A 120 -30.96 -8.74 -24.42
C GLY A 120 -30.15 -7.46 -24.27
N ARG A 121 -30.70 -6.44 -23.60
CA ARG A 121 -30.09 -5.10 -23.45
C ARG A 121 -29.24 -5.05 -22.18
N TRP A 122 -28.00 -4.58 -22.29
CA TRP A 122 -27.00 -4.65 -21.23
C TRP A 122 -26.86 -3.33 -20.49
N LYS A 123 -26.68 -3.41 -19.17
CA LYS A 123 -26.36 -2.25 -18.34
C LYS A 123 -24.89 -1.86 -18.49
N LEU A 124 -24.61 -0.57 -18.62
CA LEU A 124 -23.26 0.00 -18.69
C LEU A 124 -22.45 -0.32 -17.42
N SER A 125 -23.09 -0.28 -16.26
CA SER A 125 -22.43 -0.54 -14.96
C SER A 125 -21.82 -1.95 -14.88
N TRP A 126 -22.36 -2.93 -15.62
CA TRP A 126 -21.83 -4.30 -15.63
C TRP A 126 -20.43 -4.43 -16.27
N GLN A 127 -19.98 -3.40 -16.98
CA GLN A 127 -18.61 -3.32 -17.50
C GLN A 127 -17.60 -2.88 -16.42
N LEU A 128 -18.07 -2.37 -15.27
CA LEU A 128 -17.23 -2.03 -14.13
C LEU A 128 -16.85 -3.30 -13.35
N ALA A 129 -15.67 -3.30 -12.73
CA ALA A 129 -15.32 -4.39 -11.81
C ALA A 129 -16.15 -4.39 -10.53
N TRP A 130 -16.80 -3.27 -10.21
CA TRP A 130 -17.60 -3.08 -9.02
C TRP A 130 -18.99 -3.74 -9.09
N ALA A 131 -19.51 -3.97 -10.31
CA ALA A 131 -20.80 -4.64 -10.50
C ALA A 131 -20.64 -6.14 -10.29
N VAL A 132 -21.01 -6.66 -9.13
CA VAL A 132 -20.92 -8.09 -8.77
C VAL A 132 -22.28 -8.73 -8.57
N ALA A 133 -23.32 -7.97 -8.24
CA ALA A 133 -24.67 -8.48 -8.05
C ALA A 133 -25.70 -7.61 -8.79
N CYS A 134 -26.87 -8.19 -9.06
CA CYS A 134 -28.06 -7.47 -9.49
C CYS A 134 -28.94 -7.19 -8.27
N PRO A 135 -29.17 -5.94 -7.86
CA PRO A 135 -30.06 -5.64 -6.74
C PRO A 135 -31.54 -5.86 -7.07
N GLU A 136 -31.93 -5.80 -8.34
CA GLU A 136 -33.31 -6.00 -8.82
C GLU A 136 -33.72 -7.48 -8.73
N HIS A 137 -32.89 -8.38 -9.28
CA HIS A 137 -33.17 -9.82 -9.30
C HIS A 137 -32.51 -10.59 -8.17
N ARG A 138 -31.70 -9.91 -7.35
CA ARG A 138 -30.92 -10.52 -6.26
C ARG A 138 -30.03 -11.67 -6.72
N LEU A 139 -29.42 -11.53 -7.90
CA LEU A 139 -28.55 -12.54 -8.48
C LEU A 139 -27.09 -12.12 -8.39
N LEU A 140 -26.19 -13.06 -8.13
CA LEU A 140 -24.77 -12.85 -8.43
C LEU A 140 -24.61 -12.76 -9.95
N LEU A 141 -23.92 -11.72 -10.45
CA LEU A 141 -23.77 -11.53 -11.89
C LEU A 141 -22.89 -12.61 -12.50
N ALA A 142 -23.34 -13.17 -13.62
CA ALA A 142 -22.56 -14.12 -14.41
C ALA A 142 -21.40 -13.39 -15.12
N ASP A 143 -20.24 -14.04 -15.20
CA ASP A 143 -19.03 -13.52 -15.82
C ASP A 143 -18.58 -14.30 -17.07
N ALA A 144 -19.18 -15.45 -17.33
CA ALA A 144 -18.91 -16.29 -18.50
C ALA A 144 -20.19 -16.91 -19.06
N CYS A 145 -20.20 -17.17 -20.36
CA CYS A 145 -21.22 -17.99 -20.99
C CYS A 145 -21.04 -19.47 -20.57
N PRO A 146 -22.08 -20.16 -20.06
CA PRO A 146 -21.95 -21.54 -19.58
C PRO A 146 -21.68 -22.55 -20.71
N HIS A 147 -22.02 -22.20 -21.95
CA HIS A 147 -21.80 -23.06 -23.11
C HIS A 147 -20.35 -23.02 -23.61
N CYS A 148 -19.82 -21.82 -23.90
CA CYS A 148 -18.48 -21.69 -24.49
C CYS A 148 -17.38 -21.29 -23.49
N GLY A 149 -17.72 -20.99 -22.23
CA GLY A 149 -16.80 -20.58 -21.17
C GLY A 149 -16.15 -19.21 -21.36
N LYS A 150 -16.52 -18.46 -22.41
CA LYS A 150 -15.94 -17.14 -22.71
C LYS A 150 -16.69 -16.04 -21.98
N VAL A 151 -15.95 -15.00 -21.59
CA VAL A 151 -16.50 -13.76 -21.07
C VAL A 151 -17.25 -13.04 -22.19
N PRO A 152 -18.57 -12.81 -22.09
CA PRO A 152 -19.33 -12.08 -23.08
C PRO A 152 -18.75 -10.69 -23.28
N ARG A 153 -18.85 -10.17 -24.50
CA ARG A 153 -18.38 -8.81 -24.81
C ARG A 153 -16.89 -8.61 -24.49
N TYR A 154 -16.06 -9.65 -24.59
CA TYR A 154 -14.60 -9.55 -24.38
C TYR A 154 -13.84 -9.31 -25.70
N ARG A 155 -14.22 -10.06 -26.75
CA ARG A 155 -13.60 -10.05 -28.09
C ARG A 155 -14.64 -10.09 -29.20
N ASP A 156 -15.88 -9.68 -28.93
CA ASP A 156 -17.01 -9.86 -29.84
C ASP A 156 -17.03 -8.77 -30.93
N SER A 157 -15.86 -8.48 -31.51
CA SER A 157 -15.74 -7.59 -32.66
C SER A 157 -16.12 -8.34 -33.94
N ARG A 158 -17.31 -8.94 -33.95
CA ARG A 158 -17.93 -9.52 -35.16
C ARG A 158 -18.78 -8.46 -35.85
N ASN A 159 -18.19 -7.27 -36.00
CA ASN A 159 -18.84 -6.08 -36.54
C ASN A 159 -19.25 -6.24 -38.02
N TRP A 160 -18.96 -7.38 -38.65
CA TRP A 160 -19.43 -7.74 -39.99
C TRP A 160 -20.69 -8.61 -40.00
N LEU A 161 -21.20 -9.02 -38.83
CA LEU A 161 -22.44 -9.76 -38.68
C LEU A 161 -23.54 -8.85 -38.13
N VAL A 162 -24.80 -9.18 -38.45
CA VAL A 162 -25.96 -8.66 -37.75
C VAL A 162 -25.98 -9.33 -36.36
N PRO A 163 -26.02 -8.55 -35.26
CA PRO A 163 -26.05 -9.11 -33.92
C PRO A 163 -27.44 -9.67 -33.57
N GLU A 164 -27.46 -10.66 -32.69
CA GLU A 164 -28.67 -11.17 -32.04
C GLU A 164 -28.63 -10.78 -30.56
N PRO A 165 -29.36 -9.72 -30.14
CA PRO A 165 -29.40 -9.29 -28.75
C PRO A 165 -29.80 -10.42 -27.81
N GLY A 166 -29.10 -10.55 -26.68
CA GLY A 166 -29.36 -11.60 -25.69
C GLY A 166 -28.67 -12.93 -25.96
N GLU A 167 -28.09 -13.13 -27.15
CA GLU A 167 -27.30 -14.32 -27.46
C GLU A 167 -25.79 -14.12 -27.25
N CYS A 168 -25.08 -15.22 -27.04
CA CYS A 168 -23.63 -15.20 -26.88
C CYS A 168 -22.92 -14.85 -28.20
N GLY A 169 -22.40 -13.61 -28.25
CA GLY A 169 -21.61 -13.05 -29.33
C GLY A 169 -20.19 -13.61 -29.49
N SER A 170 -19.76 -14.54 -28.63
CA SER A 170 -18.42 -15.14 -28.73
C SER A 170 -18.31 -16.17 -29.86
N PRO A 171 -17.10 -16.38 -30.43
CA PRO A 171 -16.90 -17.43 -31.42
C PRO A 171 -17.25 -18.80 -30.85
N SER A 172 -17.95 -19.63 -31.61
CA SER A 172 -18.24 -21.02 -31.26
C SER A 172 -16.95 -21.80 -30.97
N THR A 173 -17.02 -22.71 -30.01
CA THR A 173 -15.96 -23.69 -29.73
C THR A 173 -16.17 -25.00 -30.50
N ASP A 174 -17.38 -25.22 -31.01
CA ASP A 174 -17.82 -26.50 -31.56
C ASP A 174 -17.86 -26.48 -33.10
N GLY A 175 -17.78 -25.28 -33.70
CA GLY A 175 -17.76 -25.08 -35.14
C GLY A 175 -16.45 -25.53 -35.80
N ARG A 176 -16.54 -25.98 -37.06
CA ARG A 176 -15.36 -26.33 -37.89
C ARG A 176 -14.57 -25.09 -38.30
N ASN A 177 -15.23 -23.94 -38.43
CA ASN A 177 -14.61 -22.70 -38.86
C ASN A 177 -13.88 -22.01 -37.70
N ARG A 178 -12.72 -21.41 -37.98
CA ARG A 178 -11.89 -20.69 -37.01
C ARG A 178 -11.64 -19.25 -37.45
N GLY A 179 -11.26 -18.40 -36.51
CA GLY A 179 -10.93 -17.01 -36.78
C GLY A 179 -12.15 -16.18 -37.19
N ARG A 180 -12.04 -15.37 -38.25
CA ARG A 180 -13.15 -14.51 -38.72
C ARG A 180 -14.35 -15.28 -39.26
N ALA A 181 -14.16 -16.53 -39.69
CA ALA A 181 -15.21 -17.37 -40.24
C ALA A 181 -15.93 -18.22 -39.18
N ALA A 182 -15.52 -18.14 -37.90
CA ALA A 182 -16.15 -18.91 -36.84
C ALA A 182 -17.59 -18.44 -36.57
N ASP A 183 -18.51 -19.40 -36.49
CA ASP A 183 -19.91 -19.15 -36.14
C ASP A 183 -20.05 -18.58 -34.73
N ALA A 184 -21.22 -18.04 -34.41
CA ALA A 184 -21.55 -17.62 -33.06
C ALA A 184 -21.68 -18.80 -32.11
N CYS A 185 -21.36 -18.60 -30.85
CA CYS A 185 -21.81 -19.50 -29.80
C CYS A 185 -23.34 -19.57 -29.76
N GLY A 186 -24.03 -18.42 -29.91
CA GLY A 186 -25.50 -18.37 -30.03
C GLY A 186 -26.27 -18.82 -28.78
N PHE A 187 -25.58 -19.09 -27.67
CA PHE A 187 -26.24 -19.50 -26.44
C PHE A 187 -27.12 -18.35 -25.91
N PRO A 188 -28.42 -18.58 -25.60
CA PRO A 188 -29.30 -17.57 -25.04
C PRO A 188 -28.85 -17.24 -23.61
N LEU A 189 -28.27 -16.06 -23.41
CA LEU A 189 -27.62 -15.69 -22.15
C LEU A 189 -28.62 -15.55 -20.99
N ALA A 190 -29.89 -15.30 -21.29
CA ALA A 190 -30.99 -15.35 -20.31
C ALA A 190 -31.12 -16.73 -19.64
N GLY A 191 -30.72 -17.81 -20.32
CA GLY A 191 -30.69 -19.17 -19.78
C GLY A 191 -29.46 -19.49 -18.92
N THR A 192 -28.62 -18.50 -18.61
CA THR A 192 -27.42 -18.72 -17.77
C THR A 192 -27.83 -18.92 -16.30
N PRO A 193 -27.43 -20.01 -15.64
CA PRO A 193 -27.64 -20.16 -14.21
C PRO A 193 -26.90 -19.08 -13.43
N ALA A 194 -27.59 -18.41 -12.51
CA ALA A 194 -27.02 -17.40 -11.63
C ALA A 194 -27.46 -17.65 -10.17
N PRO A 195 -26.53 -17.69 -9.20
CA PRO A 195 -26.87 -17.89 -7.80
C PRO A 195 -27.76 -16.77 -7.25
N GLU A 196 -28.81 -17.14 -6.52
CA GLU A 196 -29.66 -16.21 -5.79
C GLU A 196 -28.98 -15.77 -4.49
N LEU A 197 -29.09 -14.48 -4.18
CA LEU A 197 -28.54 -13.84 -3.00
C LEU A 197 -29.70 -13.53 -2.03
N PRO A 198 -29.61 -13.95 -0.76
CA PRO A 198 -30.58 -13.54 0.25
C PRO A 198 -30.64 -12.01 0.41
N ASP A 199 -31.79 -11.45 0.76
CA ASP A 199 -31.97 -9.99 0.90
C ASP A 199 -30.97 -9.32 1.84
N ALA A 200 -30.61 -10.02 2.91
CA ALA A 200 -29.63 -9.59 3.92
C ALA A 200 -28.17 -9.93 3.54
N SER A 201 -27.92 -10.39 2.32
CA SER A 201 -26.57 -10.75 1.88
C SER A 201 -25.64 -9.53 1.91
N PRO A 202 -24.43 -9.66 2.51
CA PRO A 202 -23.44 -8.59 2.49
C PRO A 202 -22.97 -8.24 1.07
N VAL A 203 -23.11 -9.16 0.10
CA VAL A 203 -22.82 -8.90 -1.31
C VAL A 203 -23.85 -7.93 -1.91
N LEU A 204 -25.14 -8.13 -1.63
CA LEU A 204 -26.19 -7.21 -2.10
C LEU A 204 -26.08 -5.84 -1.43
N HIS A 205 -25.78 -5.82 -0.13
CA HIS A 205 -25.49 -4.56 0.57
C HIS A 205 -24.34 -3.81 -0.10
N ALA A 206 -23.21 -4.49 -0.35
CA ALA A 206 -22.07 -3.90 -1.03
C ALA A 206 -22.42 -3.34 -2.42
N GLN A 207 -23.23 -4.07 -3.19
CA GLN A 207 -23.68 -3.60 -4.50
C GLN A 207 -24.53 -2.33 -4.41
N ARG A 208 -25.48 -2.26 -3.45
CA ARG A 208 -26.32 -1.06 -3.25
C ARG A 208 -25.51 0.17 -2.84
N VAL A 209 -24.50 -0.01 -1.99
CA VAL A 209 -23.55 1.07 -1.60
C VAL A 209 -22.80 1.57 -2.84
N ILE A 210 -22.25 0.66 -3.65
CA ILE A 210 -21.55 0.98 -4.89
C ILE A 210 -22.46 1.70 -5.88
N ASP A 211 -23.69 1.23 -6.08
CA ASP A 211 -24.64 1.84 -7.01
C ASP A 211 -25.01 3.27 -6.57
N THR A 212 -25.14 3.48 -5.26
CA THR A 212 -25.33 4.82 -4.67
C THR A 212 -24.12 5.72 -4.96
N TRP A 213 -22.90 5.19 -4.81
CA TRP A 213 -21.68 5.94 -5.10
C TRP A 213 -21.52 6.26 -6.59
N LEU A 214 -21.96 5.39 -7.49
CA LEU A 214 -21.90 5.63 -8.95
C LEU A 214 -22.77 6.80 -9.41
N ALA A 215 -23.71 7.28 -8.59
CA ALA A 215 -24.46 8.51 -8.85
C ALA A 215 -23.60 9.79 -8.70
N GLY A 216 -22.44 9.69 -8.05
CA GLY A 216 -21.49 10.79 -7.84
C GLY A 216 -21.80 11.65 -6.61
N GLY A 217 -20.98 12.68 -6.40
CA GLY A 217 -21.09 13.61 -5.27
C GLY A 217 -20.15 13.26 -4.11
N ALA A 218 -20.70 13.25 -2.90
CA ALA A 218 -19.98 12.90 -1.69
C ALA A 218 -20.83 11.95 -0.84
N HIS A 219 -20.18 11.02 -0.15
CA HIS A 219 -20.85 9.95 0.58
C HIS A 219 -20.26 9.77 1.97
N PRO A 220 -21.07 9.31 2.94
CA PRO A 220 -20.55 8.90 4.22
C PRO A 220 -19.67 7.66 4.05
N VAL A 221 -18.44 7.73 4.56
CA VAL A 221 -17.50 6.62 4.68
C VAL A 221 -17.00 6.62 6.12
N ALA A 222 -17.31 5.58 6.88
CA ALA A 222 -16.93 5.44 8.30
C ALA A 222 -17.28 6.67 9.16
N GLY A 223 -18.44 7.29 8.89
CA GLY A 223 -18.93 8.49 9.57
C GLY A 223 -18.37 9.84 9.06
N GLU A 224 -17.52 9.84 8.03
CA GLU A 224 -16.97 11.05 7.42
C GLU A 224 -17.48 11.23 5.99
N THR A 225 -17.81 12.46 5.59
CA THR A 225 -18.25 12.73 4.22
C THR A 225 -17.05 12.89 3.31
N VAL A 226 -16.87 11.98 2.35
CA VAL A 226 -15.76 12.00 1.39
C VAL A 226 -16.26 12.09 -0.05
N PRO A 227 -15.49 12.69 -0.98
CA PRO A 227 -15.80 12.64 -2.40
C PRO A 227 -15.92 11.19 -2.91
N THR A 228 -16.79 10.95 -3.89
CA THR A 228 -16.98 9.61 -4.47
C THR A 228 -15.67 8.97 -4.96
N ALA A 229 -14.78 9.76 -5.56
CA ALA A 229 -13.48 9.27 -6.04
C ALA A 229 -12.60 8.71 -4.91
N ASP A 230 -12.66 9.33 -3.74
CA ASP A 230 -11.93 8.89 -2.55
C ASP A 230 -12.56 7.62 -1.97
N ALA A 231 -13.89 7.53 -1.97
CA ALA A 231 -14.61 6.33 -1.54
C ALA A 231 -14.25 5.09 -2.39
N PHE A 232 -14.19 5.21 -3.73
CA PHE A 232 -13.74 4.11 -4.61
C PHE A 232 -12.26 3.79 -4.45
N THR A 233 -11.44 4.80 -4.18
CA THR A 233 -10.02 4.63 -3.91
C THR A 233 -9.80 3.81 -2.64
N ASP A 234 -10.51 4.13 -1.57
CA ASP A 234 -10.48 3.38 -0.32
C ASP A 234 -11.09 1.99 -0.47
N LEU A 235 -12.21 1.85 -1.20
CA LEU A 235 -12.85 0.55 -1.47
C LEU A 235 -11.93 -0.40 -2.23
N LYS A 236 -11.29 0.05 -3.32
CA LYS A 236 -10.28 -0.75 -4.06
C LYS A 236 -9.20 -1.25 -3.12
N THR A 237 -8.73 -0.34 -2.29
CA THR A 237 -7.58 -0.58 -1.45
C THR A 237 -7.91 -1.54 -0.32
N LEU A 238 -9.03 -1.32 0.36
CA LEU A 238 -9.53 -2.19 1.41
C LEU A 238 -9.91 -3.56 0.86
N ALA A 239 -10.58 -3.64 -0.29
CA ALA A 239 -10.91 -4.92 -0.90
C ALA A 239 -9.64 -5.70 -1.31
N GLY A 240 -8.60 -5.02 -1.81
CA GLY A 240 -7.28 -5.62 -2.03
C GLY A 240 -6.60 -6.07 -0.73
N PHE A 241 -6.76 -5.31 0.36
CA PHE A 241 -6.31 -5.69 1.70
C PHE A 241 -7.01 -6.97 2.17
N VAL A 242 -8.34 -7.03 2.06
CA VAL A 242 -9.16 -8.20 2.41
C VAL A 242 -8.74 -9.43 1.60
N LEU A 243 -8.57 -9.32 0.27
CA LEU A 243 -8.19 -10.46 -0.57
C LEU A 243 -6.87 -11.13 -0.16
N GLY A 244 -5.93 -10.40 0.45
CA GLY A 244 -4.69 -11.01 0.95
C GLY A 244 -4.81 -11.68 2.33
N SER A 245 -5.94 -11.53 3.01
CA SER A 245 -6.19 -12.07 4.36
C SER A 245 -7.47 -12.89 4.49
N ILE A 246 -8.33 -12.90 3.48
CA ILE A 246 -9.58 -13.66 3.48
C ILE A 246 -9.29 -15.16 3.42
N GLU A 247 -10.05 -15.92 4.19
CA GLU A 247 -10.00 -17.38 4.27
C GLU A 247 -11.37 -17.98 3.93
N PRO A 248 -11.44 -19.26 3.51
CA PRO A 248 -12.72 -19.92 3.20
C PRO A 248 -13.76 -19.85 4.32
N ALA A 249 -13.32 -19.83 5.58
CA ALA A 249 -14.19 -19.72 6.76
C ALA A 249 -14.88 -18.36 6.90
N ASP A 250 -14.43 -17.33 6.18
CA ASP A 250 -15.04 -15.99 6.20
C ASP A 250 -16.24 -15.88 5.25
N VAL A 251 -16.38 -16.83 4.32
CA VAL A 251 -17.46 -16.84 3.35
C VAL A 251 -18.72 -17.36 4.04
N PRO A 252 -19.87 -16.66 3.94
CA PRO A 252 -21.12 -17.18 4.48
C PRO A 252 -21.45 -18.55 3.87
N PRO A 253 -21.94 -19.51 4.67
CA PRO A 253 -22.15 -20.89 4.23
C PRO A 253 -23.13 -21.02 3.04
N ASP A 254 -24.03 -20.05 2.88
CA ASP A 254 -25.04 -20.02 1.82
C ASP A 254 -24.49 -19.51 0.46
N HIS A 255 -23.18 -19.31 0.33
CA HIS A 255 -22.53 -18.81 -0.89
C HIS A 255 -21.41 -19.77 -1.37
N PRO A 256 -21.76 -20.98 -1.88
CA PRO A 256 -20.78 -21.96 -2.34
C PRO A 256 -19.87 -21.44 -3.47
N GLU A 257 -20.38 -20.56 -4.32
CA GLU A 257 -19.64 -19.93 -5.41
C GLU A 257 -18.54 -18.96 -4.91
N LEU A 258 -18.80 -18.22 -3.83
CA LEU A 258 -17.77 -17.39 -3.17
C LEU A 258 -16.75 -18.31 -2.48
N LEU A 259 -17.22 -19.39 -1.85
CA LEU A 259 -16.36 -20.33 -1.14
C LEU A 259 -15.38 -21.01 -2.11
N GLU A 260 -15.86 -21.45 -3.27
CA GLU A 260 -15.04 -22.02 -4.34
C GLU A 260 -13.99 -21.00 -4.81
N ALA A 261 -14.41 -19.76 -5.07
CA ALA A 261 -13.50 -18.71 -5.54
C ALA A 261 -12.40 -18.36 -4.52
N VAL A 262 -12.75 -18.25 -3.23
CA VAL A 262 -11.78 -17.99 -2.14
C VAL A 262 -10.85 -19.19 -1.93
N THR A 263 -11.39 -20.41 -2.02
CA THR A 263 -10.59 -21.64 -1.92
C THR A 263 -9.58 -21.75 -3.06
N ALA A 264 -10.00 -21.47 -4.29
CA ALA A 264 -9.12 -21.44 -5.45
C ALA A 264 -8.02 -20.37 -5.32
N LEU A 265 -8.36 -19.18 -4.79
CA LEU A 265 -7.37 -18.13 -4.49
C LEU A 265 -6.33 -18.62 -3.47
N ALA A 266 -6.76 -19.26 -2.39
CA ALA A 266 -5.88 -19.79 -1.36
C ALA A 266 -4.94 -20.89 -1.90
N ALA A 267 -5.47 -21.78 -2.74
CA ALA A 267 -4.71 -22.86 -3.36
C ALA A 267 -3.66 -22.36 -4.37
N ALA A 268 -3.96 -21.30 -5.11
CA ALA A 268 -3.10 -20.82 -6.20
C ALA A 268 -1.73 -20.25 -5.74
N ARG A 269 -1.51 -20.04 -4.43
CA ARG A 269 -0.29 -19.42 -3.84
C ARG A 269 0.19 -18.17 -4.60
N LEU A 270 -0.72 -17.49 -5.30
CA LEU A 270 -0.37 -16.32 -6.09
C LEU A 270 0.20 -15.25 -5.14
N PRO A 271 1.23 -14.50 -5.57
CA PRO A 271 1.71 -13.37 -4.78
C PRO A 271 0.51 -12.48 -4.44
N ARG A 272 0.13 -12.43 -3.16
CA ARG A 272 -0.98 -11.63 -2.60
C ARG A 272 -0.75 -10.11 -2.71
N THR A 273 0.18 -9.71 -3.59
CA THR A 273 0.62 -8.35 -3.92
C THR A 273 0.04 -7.85 -5.25
N ARG A 274 -0.78 -8.65 -5.97
CA ARG A 274 -1.45 -8.24 -7.22
C ARG A 274 -2.74 -7.42 -6.98
N THR A 275 -2.74 -6.49 -6.04
CA THR A 275 -3.91 -5.62 -5.76
C THR A 275 -4.17 -4.57 -6.85
N PHE A 276 -3.26 -4.42 -7.82
CA PHE A 276 -3.42 -3.45 -8.92
C PHE A 276 -4.51 -3.83 -9.92
N THR A 277 -4.72 -5.12 -10.17
CA THR A 277 -5.69 -5.61 -11.17
C THR A 277 -6.96 -6.11 -10.50
N ALA A 278 -8.11 -5.90 -11.14
CA ALA A 278 -9.38 -6.46 -10.71
C ALA A 278 -9.31 -7.99 -10.56
N PRO A 279 -9.99 -8.59 -9.56
CA PRO A 279 -10.13 -10.03 -9.49
C PRO A 279 -10.80 -10.59 -10.76
N PRO A 280 -10.41 -11.79 -11.21
CA PRO A 280 -10.88 -12.34 -12.48
C PRO A 280 -12.40 -12.56 -12.49
N THR A 281 -12.97 -13.06 -11.39
CA THR A 281 -14.38 -13.50 -11.33
C THR A 281 -15.30 -12.52 -10.59
N ALA A 282 -16.60 -12.64 -10.83
CA ALA A 282 -17.63 -11.98 -10.02
C ALA A 282 -17.56 -12.43 -8.56
N ALA A 283 -17.56 -13.75 -8.32
CA ALA A 283 -17.52 -14.34 -6.99
C ALA A 283 -16.34 -13.88 -6.13
N LEU A 284 -15.12 -13.83 -6.69
CA LEU A 284 -13.96 -13.40 -5.90
C LEU A 284 -14.00 -11.90 -5.56
N THR A 285 -14.52 -11.09 -6.48
CA THR A 285 -14.72 -9.66 -6.21
C THR A 285 -15.81 -9.46 -5.15
N ALA A 286 -16.91 -10.22 -5.25
CA ALA A 286 -18.02 -10.20 -4.30
C ALA A 286 -17.55 -10.58 -2.88
N ALA A 287 -16.72 -11.62 -2.73
CA ALA A 287 -16.17 -12.03 -1.44
C ALA A 287 -15.37 -10.90 -0.75
N ALA A 288 -14.58 -10.15 -1.52
CA ALA A 288 -13.83 -9.02 -0.98
C ALA A 288 -14.74 -7.83 -0.61
N LEU A 289 -15.72 -7.52 -1.47
CA LEU A 289 -16.64 -6.40 -1.28
C LEU A 289 -17.64 -6.65 -0.14
N ALA A 290 -18.02 -7.91 0.10
CA ALA A 290 -18.86 -8.32 1.22
C ALA A 290 -18.25 -8.01 2.59
N VAL A 291 -16.94 -7.75 2.65
CA VAL A 291 -16.24 -7.32 3.86
C VAL A 291 -15.94 -5.83 3.78
N ALA A 292 -15.40 -5.37 2.65
CA ALA A 292 -14.90 -3.99 2.51
C ALA A 292 -16.03 -2.96 2.54
N ALA A 293 -17.15 -3.20 1.85
CA ALA A 293 -18.22 -2.22 1.77
C ALA A 293 -18.95 -2.02 3.13
N PRO A 294 -19.35 -3.06 3.88
CA PRO A 294 -19.93 -2.86 5.22
C PRO A 294 -18.99 -2.11 6.18
N ALA A 295 -17.68 -2.35 6.10
CA ALA A 295 -16.71 -1.62 6.92
C ALA A 295 -16.64 -0.14 6.55
N LEU A 296 -16.73 0.21 5.26
CA LEU A 296 -16.76 1.60 4.80
C LEU A 296 -18.12 2.27 5.03
N ASP A 297 -19.23 1.53 4.98
CA ASP A 297 -20.59 2.04 5.26
C ASP A 297 -20.90 2.12 6.77
N ALA A 298 -19.95 1.74 7.63
CA ALA A 298 -20.12 1.78 9.08
C ALA A 298 -20.33 3.23 9.59
N PRO A 299 -21.08 3.43 10.68
CA PRO A 299 -21.45 4.77 11.16
C PRO A 299 -20.28 5.54 11.77
N SER A 300 -19.18 4.87 12.12
CA SER A 300 -17.98 5.51 12.64
C SER A 300 -16.70 4.77 12.26
N ARG A 301 -15.56 5.47 12.35
CA ARG A 301 -14.22 4.87 12.21
C ARG A 301 -13.97 3.73 13.20
N GLY A 302 -14.58 3.79 14.40
CA GLY A 302 -14.47 2.74 15.41
C GLY A 302 -15.18 1.47 14.98
N ASP A 303 -16.41 1.58 14.49
CA ASP A 303 -17.20 0.44 14.00
C ASP A 303 -16.57 -0.18 12.75
N ALA A 304 -16.09 0.66 11.83
CA ALA A 304 -15.31 0.25 10.67
C ALA A 304 -14.06 -0.56 11.09
N ALA A 305 -13.35 -0.06 12.10
CA ALA A 305 -12.14 -0.70 12.62
C ALA A 305 -12.46 -2.06 13.25
N THR A 306 -13.51 -2.17 14.06
CA THR A 306 -13.97 -3.42 14.67
C THR A 306 -14.29 -4.48 13.62
N GLY A 307 -14.98 -4.10 12.54
CA GLY A 307 -15.27 -5.01 11.41
C GLY A 307 -14.01 -5.53 10.69
N LEU A 308 -12.87 -4.85 10.83
CA LEU A 308 -11.62 -5.18 10.14
C LEU A 308 -10.56 -5.86 11.03
N GLU A 309 -10.77 -5.96 12.34
CA GLU A 309 -9.79 -6.50 13.29
C GLU A 309 -9.29 -7.90 12.93
N LEU A 310 -10.19 -8.77 12.48
CA LEU A 310 -9.86 -10.15 12.07
C LEU A 310 -8.87 -10.16 10.89
N TYR A 311 -9.13 -9.37 9.87
CA TYR A 311 -8.31 -9.31 8.66
C TYR A 311 -6.95 -8.68 8.94
N VAL A 312 -6.92 -7.65 9.80
CA VAL A 312 -5.67 -7.07 10.30
C VAL A 312 -4.89 -8.13 11.09
N ARG A 313 -5.50 -8.87 12.01
CA ARG A 313 -4.83 -9.95 12.75
C ARG A 313 -4.19 -10.98 11.82
N ARG A 314 -4.93 -11.48 10.83
CA ARG A 314 -4.39 -12.46 9.87
C ARG A 314 -3.23 -11.92 9.06
N ARG A 315 -3.23 -10.65 8.65
CA ARG A 315 -2.06 -10.05 7.97
C ARG A 315 -0.82 -10.10 8.86
N ARG A 316 -0.97 -9.90 10.17
CA ARG A 316 0.13 -9.94 11.14
C ARG A 316 0.69 -11.35 11.24
N ASP A 317 -0.20 -12.32 11.39
CA ASP A 317 0.14 -13.73 11.56
C ASP A 317 0.83 -14.29 10.31
N GLN A 318 0.55 -13.71 9.13
CA GLN A 318 1.29 -13.95 7.89
C GLN A 318 2.67 -13.27 7.82
N GLY A 319 3.17 -12.69 8.92
CA GLY A 319 4.45 -11.99 9.01
C GLY A 319 4.48 -10.67 8.24
N LYS A 320 3.33 -10.09 7.86
CA LYS A 320 3.28 -8.75 7.25
C LYS A 320 3.32 -7.70 8.35
N PRO A 321 4.20 -6.68 8.27
CA PRO A 321 4.26 -5.66 9.29
C PRO A 321 2.94 -4.88 9.34
N ILE A 322 2.38 -4.69 10.53
CA ILE A 322 1.18 -3.87 10.75
C ILE A 322 1.58 -2.59 11.47
N THR A 323 2.52 -1.87 10.86
CA THR A 323 2.86 -0.53 11.33
C THR A 323 2.01 0.47 10.56
N PRO A 324 1.64 1.62 11.15
CA PRO A 324 0.82 2.60 10.44
C PRO A 324 1.41 3.10 9.10
N SER A 325 2.72 2.99 8.80
CA SER A 325 3.25 3.34 7.46
C SER A 325 3.36 2.13 6.60
N VAL A 326 3.50 0.93 7.14
CA VAL A 326 3.42 -0.26 6.31
C VAL A 326 1.98 -0.46 5.86
N LEU A 327 1.00 -0.24 6.74
CA LEU A 327 -0.39 -0.07 6.33
C LEU A 327 -0.47 1.05 5.29
N ARG A 328 -0.12 2.31 5.60
CA ARG A 328 -0.22 3.44 4.65
C ARG A 328 0.57 3.26 3.33
N ASN A 329 1.68 2.52 3.30
CA ASN A 329 2.53 2.31 2.12
C ASN A 329 2.23 1.02 1.34
N GLN A 330 1.74 -0.06 1.99
CA GLN A 330 1.32 -1.30 1.30
C GLN A 330 -0.03 -1.14 0.57
N ILE A 331 -0.74 -0.08 0.93
CA ILE A 331 -2.12 0.24 0.55
C ILE A 331 -2.17 1.09 -0.74
N GLY A 332 -1.03 1.58 -1.25
CA GLY A 332 -1.01 2.41 -2.45
C GLY A 332 -1.58 3.80 -2.18
N ALA A 333 -2.13 4.47 -3.20
CA ALA A 333 -2.82 5.73 -3.03
C ALA A 333 -4.17 5.48 -2.34
N SER A 334 -4.23 5.53 -1.00
CA SER A 334 -5.49 5.62 -0.24
C SER A 334 -5.63 6.98 0.43
N THR A 335 -6.82 7.26 0.95
CA THR A 335 -7.01 8.44 1.78
C THR A 335 -6.35 8.27 3.16
N PRO A 336 -6.09 9.37 3.89
CA PRO A 336 -5.74 9.33 5.30
C PRO A 336 -6.78 8.62 6.17
N LEU A 337 -8.07 8.72 5.82
CA LEU A 337 -9.19 8.12 6.55
C LEU A 337 -9.06 6.59 6.63
N LEU A 338 -8.89 5.91 5.50
CA LEU A 338 -8.68 4.46 5.49
C LEU A 338 -7.42 4.06 6.27
N GLY A 339 -6.37 4.85 6.16
CA GLY A 339 -5.15 4.68 6.94
C GLY A 339 -5.44 4.67 8.44
N ASP A 340 -6.22 5.63 8.94
CA ASP A 340 -6.58 5.74 10.34
C ASP A 340 -7.48 4.59 10.80
N ILE A 341 -8.46 4.15 9.98
CA ILE A 341 -9.32 2.99 10.28
C ILE A 341 -8.49 1.72 10.49
N LEU A 342 -7.53 1.44 9.61
CA LEU A 342 -6.70 0.25 9.72
C LEU A 342 -5.74 0.32 10.91
N VAL A 343 -5.30 1.53 11.27
CA VAL A 343 -4.52 1.79 12.48
C VAL A 343 -5.34 1.54 13.74
N LEU A 344 -6.60 1.97 13.76
CA LEU A 344 -7.56 1.69 14.81
C LEU A 344 -7.81 0.18 14.95
N ALA A 345 -8.04 -0.52 13.82
CA ALA A 345 -8.25 -1.97 13.79
C ALA A 345 -7.03 -2.77 14.26
N ALA A 346 -5.83 -2.21 14.13
CA ALA A 346 -4.60 -2.82 14.64
C ALA A 346 -4.42 -2.65 16.16
N ARG A 347 -5.13 -1.72 16.82
CA ARG A 347 -4.95 -1.41 18.26
C ARG A 347 -5.02 -2.62 19.19
N PRO A 348 -5.93 -3.60 19.01
CA PRO A 348 -5.99 -4.76 19.92
C PRO A 348 -4.77 -5.66 19.81
N LEU A 349 -4.13 -5.70 18.64
CA LEU A 349 -2.97 -6.52 18.33
C LEU A 349 -1.66 -5.90 18.82
N ARG A 350 -1.69 -4.61 19.08
CA ARG A 350 -0.61 -3.90 19.75
C ARG A 350 -0.44 -4.50 21.15
N GLY A 351 0.78 -4.95 21.47
CA GLY A 351 1.10 -5.51 22.77
C GLY A 351 0.75 -4.52 23.90
N SER A 352 0.62 -5.03 25.14
CA SER A 352 0.20 -4.24 26.31
C SER A 352 0.95 -2.91 26.50
N LEU A 353 2.17 -2.77 25.96
CA LEU A 353 2.99 -1.56 26.02
C LEU A 353 2.70 -0.51 24.94
N GLU A 354 2.21 -0.90 23.76
CA GLU A 354 1.85 0.07 22.72
C GLU A 354 0.52 0.79 23.03
N ARG A 355 -0.34 0.19 23.86
CA ARG A 355 -1.53 0.86 24.46
C ARG A 355 -1.14 1.93 25.49
N VAL A 356 0.05 1.83 26.08
CA VAL A 356 0.65 2.87 26.94
C VAL A 356 1.31 3.95 26.06
N ARG A 357 2.01 3.57 24.99
CA ARG A 357 2.64 4.52 24.04
C ARG A 357 1.66 5.48 23.35
N ALA A 358 0.42 5.06 23.07
CA ALA A 358 -0.62 5.94 22.52
C ALA A 358 -1.21 6.92 23.55
N ARG A 359 -0.83 6.79 24.83
CA ARG A 359 -1.19 7.71 25.91
C ARG A 359 -0.12 8.77 26.17
N ASP A 360 1.09 8.59 25.64
CA ASP A 360 2.29 9.40 25.93
C ASP A 360 2.78 10.24 24.73
N ASP A 361 1.88 10.95 24.06
CA ASP A 361 2.24 12.11 23.22
C ASP A 361 2.90 13.26 24.02
N ALA A 362 3.18 13.06 25.31
CA ALA A 362 3.81 14.02 26.21
C ALA A 362 5.31 13.78 26.47
N ALA A 363 5.90 12.64 26.08
CA ALA A 363 7.29 12.32 26.38
C ALA A 363 8.26 12.90 25.31
N THR A 364 8.75 14.13 25.53
CA THR A 364 9.68 14.85 24.66
C THR A 364 11.14 14.39 24.85
N VAL A 365 11.48 13.18 24.41
CA VAL A 365 12.90 12.79 24.26
C VAL A 365 13.44 13.40 22.96
N THR A 366 14.51 14.19 23.06
CA THR A 366 15.14 14.90 21.94
C THR A 366 16.56 14.41 21.67
N THR A 367 17.17 14.88 20.58
CA THR A 367 18.57 14.58 20.24
C THR A 367 19.58 15.04 21.29
N ALA A 368 19.20 15.96 22.18
CA ALA A 368 20.01 16.38 23.32
C ALA A 368 20.09 15.28 24.39
N ASN A 369 19.07 14.43 24.50
CA ASN A 369 18.94 13.43 25.55
C ASN A 369 19.55 12.07 25.19
N VAL A 370 20.02 11.88 23.96
CA VAL A 370 20.47 10.57 23.46
C VAL A 370 21.79 10.73 22.68
N PRO A 371 22.81 9.89 22.97
CA PRO A 371 24.03 9.84 22.16
C PRO A 371 23.73 9.25 20.77
N GLN A 372 24.60 9.53 19.80
CA GLN A 372 24.48 8.90 18.47
C GLN A 372 24.76 7.39 18.55
N LEU A 373 25.71 6.95 19.37
CA LEU A 373 25.91 5.55 19.74
C LEU A 373 25.31 5.29 21.14
N PHE A 374 24.28 4.44 21.20
CA PHE A 374 23.61 4.07 22.44
C PHE A 374 24.58 3.56 23.51
N TRP A 375 24.29 3.86 24.77
CA TRP A 375 25.11 3.49 25.92
C TRP A 375 25.40 1.99 25.95
N HIS A 376 26.68 1.64 25.81
CA HIS A 376 27.14 0.26 25.82
C HIS A 376 26.74 -0.47 27.11
N ASP A 377 26.91 0.20 28.26
CA ASP A 377 26.66 -0.41 29.57
C ASP A 377 25.17 -0.60 29.87
N ALA A 378 24.30 0.27 29.33
CA ALA A 378 22.84 0.08 29.39
C ALA A 378 22.35 -1.00 28.42
N THR A 379 23.14 -1.40 27.42
CA THR A 379 22.72 -2.39 26.42
C THR A 379 22.64 -3.79 27.06
N PRO A 380 21.47 -4.46 27.06
CA PRO A 380 21.33 -5.80 27.65
C PRO A 380 22.22 -6.84 26.97
N HIS A 381 22.76 -7.77 27.75
CA HIS A 381 23.66 -8.83 27.25
C HIS A 381 23.06 -9.63 26.07
N LEU A 382 21.74 -9.87 26.09
CA LEU A 382 21.02 -10.56 25.01
C LEU A 382 21.11 -9.84 23.66
N LEU A 383 21.20 -8.51 23.66
CA LEU A 383 21.28 -7.72 22.43
C LEU A 383 22.71 -7.56 21.92
N ARG A 384 23.73 -7.57 22.79
CA ARG A 384 25.13 -7.25 22.44
C ARG A 384 25.74 -8.12 21.33
N SER A 385 25.19 -9.30 21.04
CA SER A 385 25.72 -10.26 20.06
C SER A 385 24.83 -10.47 18.82
N VAL A 386 23.78 -9.66 18.63
CA VAL A 386 22.85 -9.83 17.51
C VAL A 386 23.47 -9.39 16.17
N CYS A 387 24.27 -8.33 16.16
CA CYS A 387 24.97 -7.82 14.97
C CYS A 387 26.20 -6.98 15.38
N GLN A 388 26.75 -6.18 14.47
CA GLN A 388 27.89 -5.31 14.78
C GLN A 388 27.54 -4.28 15.89
N PRO A 389 28.37 -4.11 16.93
CA PRO A 389 28.05 -3.26 18.09
C PRO A 389 27.68 -1.82 17.75
N GLN A 390 28.42 -1.17 16.85
CA GLN A 390 28.15 0.22 16.44
C GLN A 390 26.81 0.34 15.72
N LEU A 391 26.47 -0.65 14.89
CA LEU A 391 25.21 -0.67 14.16
C LEU A 391 24.02 -0.89 15.10
N LEU A 392 24.18 -1.78 16.09
CA LEU A 392 23.18 -1.99 17.14
C LEU A 392 22.99 -0.74 17.99
N ALA A 393 24.08 -0.12 18.44
CA ALA A 393 24.04 1.09 19.26
C ALA A 393 23.33 2.24 18.52
N LEU A 394 23.65 2.46 17.24
CA LEU A 394 22.95 3.46 16.44
C LEU A 394 21.45 3.14 16.27
N ALA A 395 21.11 1.86 16.06
CA ALA A 395 19.72 1.42 15.93
C ALA A 395 18.90 1.63 17.22
N LEU A 396 19.50 1.42 18.39
CA LEU A 396 18.88 1.65 19.68
C LEU A 396 18.67 3.14 19.96
N SER A 397 19.68 4.00 19.71
CA SER A 397 19.55 5.46 19.85
C SER A 397 18.45 6.02 18.94
N ALA A 398 18.42 5.59 17.67
CA ALA A 398 17.37 6.00 16.73
C ALA A 398 15.96 5.54 17.17
N ALA A 399 15.85 4.41 17.88
CA ALA A 399 14.59 3.87 18.39
C ALA A 399 14.09 4.56 19.64
N VAL A 400 15.01 4.99 20.50
CA VAL A 400 14.64 5.86 21.62
C VAL A 400 14.09 7.20 21.10
N LEU A 401 14.67 7.76 20.04
CA LEU A 401 14.19 9.02 19.45
C LEU A 401 12.88 8.91 18.66
N THR A 402 12.50 7.74 18.14
CA THR A 402 11.32 7.59 17.28
C THR A 402 10.18 6.90 18.01
N SER A 403 9.10 7.63 18.35
CA SER A 403 7.88 7.06 18.98
C SER A 403 7.16 6.06 18.09
N ASP A 404 7.29 6.24 16.78
CA ASP A 404 6.46 5.57 15.78
C ASP A 404 7.20 4.60 14.85
N GLY A 405 8.50 4.37 15.11
CA GLY A 405 9.36 3.43 14.38
C GLY A 405 9.49 3.69 12.87
N ARG A 406 9.19 4.91 12.41
CA ARG A 406 8.91 5.15 10.98
C ARG A 406 9.61 6.31 10.31
N ASN A 407 10.72 6.79 10.88
CA ASN A 407 11.75 7.41 10.04
C ASN A 407 13.14 7.22 10.64
N TRP A 408 13.62 5.98 10.62
CA TRP A 408 14.97 5.61 11.05
C TRP A 408 16.08 6.43 10.39
N GLN A 409 15.86 6.83 9.14
CA GLN A 409 16.80 7.65 8.39
C GLN A 409 16.82 9.07 8.94
N ARG A 410 15.65 9.67 9.18
CA ARG A 410 15.55 11.01 9.77
C ARG A 410 16.13 11.06 11.18
N ALA A 411 15.85 10.06 12.01
CA ALA A 411 16.42 9.99 13.36
C ALA A 411 17.96 9.87 13.34
N GLN A 412 18.53 9.15 12.38
CA GLN A 412 19.99 9.09 12.19
C GLN A 412 20.55 10.44 11.73
N LEU A 413 19.88 11.14 10.81
CA LEU A 413 20.28 12.49 10.39
C LEU A 413 20.22 13.48 11.55
N ASP A 414 19.16 13.42 12.36
CA ASP A 414 18.98 14.28 13.55
C ASP A 414 20.04 13.96 14.63
N LEU A 415 20.54 12.72 14.69
CA LEU A 415 21.71 12.34 15.51
C LEU A 415 23.06 12.75 14.89
N GLY A 416 23.07 13.40 13.73
CA GLY A 416 24.27 13.87 13.05
C GLY A 416 25.09 12.77 12.37
N VAL A 417 24.42 11.75 11.81
CA VAL A 417 25.02 10.75 10.92
C VAL A 417 24.94 11.26 9.47
N ASP A 418 26.09 11.41 8.81
CA ASP A 418 26.16 11.98 7.46
C ASP A 418 25.56 11.07 6.39
N GLU A 419 25.85 9.76 6.47
CA GLU A 419 25.26 8.73 5.61
C GLU A 419 24.45 7.73 6.44
N PRO A 420 23.10 7.76 6.36
CA PRO A 420 22.25 6.86 7.12
C PRO A 420 22.60 5.39 6.86
N ARG A 421 23.02 4.68 7.91
CA ARG A 421 23.30 3.25 7.85
C ARG A 421 21.99 2.46 7.87
N SER A 422 22.04 1.23 7.36
CA SER A 422 20.90 0.32 7.39
C SER A 422 20.65 -0.22 8.81
N VAL A 423 20.12 0.63 9.71
CA VAL A 423 19.68 0.21 11.06
C VAL A 423 18.54 -0.81 11.00
N SER A 424 17.81 -0.85 9.87
CA SER A 424 16.86 -1.92 9.54
C SER A 424 17.50 -3.31 9.58
N TYR A 425 18.81 -3.43 9.30
CA TYR A 425 19.55 -4.68 9.42
C TYR A 425 19.72 -5.12 10.89
N ALA A 426 20.03 -4.20 11.81
CA ALA A 426 20.11 -4.55 13.24
C ALA A 426 18.77 -5.05 13.77
N TRP A 427 17.67 -4.40 13.40
CA TRP A 427 16.32 -4.84 13.74
C TRP A 427 15.95 -6.19 13.11
N ALA A 428 16.43 -6.47 11.89
CA ALA A 428 16.30 -7.80 11.29
C ALA A 428 17.05 -8.87 12.10
N CYS A 429 18.30 -8.60 12.52
CA CYS A 429 19.06 -9.53 13.36
C CYS A 429 18.39 -9.79 14.71
N ILE A 430 17.83 -8.75 15.36
CA ILE A 430 17.07 -8.88 16.61
C ILE A 430 15.85 -9.80 16.41
N ARG A 431 15.09 -9.58 15.32
CA ARG A 431 13.93 -10.40 14.96
C ARG A 431 14.32 -11.85 14.68
N ASP A 432 15.36 -12.08 13.90
CA ASP A 432 15.81 -13.42 13.51
C ASP A 432 16.30 -14.24 14.72
N ARG A 433 16.63 -13.57 15.83
CA ARG A 433 16.97 -14.18 17.13
C ARG A 433 15.77 -14.29 18.08
N GLY A 434 14.56 -13.90 17.68
CA GLY A 434 13.36 -13.94 18.50
C GLY A 434 13.34 -12.92 19.65
N LEU A 435 14.15 -11.86 19.57
CA LEU A 435 14.34 -10.87 20.64
C LEU A 435 13.56 -9.56 20.41
N LEU A 436 12.67 -9.51 19.42
CA LEU A 436 11.99 -8.28 19.02
C LEU A 436 11.16 -7.66 20.16
N ASP A 437 10.30 -8.47 20.79
CA ASP A 437 9.47 -8.01 21.91
C ASP A 437 10.29 -7.53 23.11
N PHE A 438 11.46 -8.16 23.34
CA PHE A 438 12.39 -7.76 24.39
C PHE A 438 13.04 -6.40 24.07
N ALA A 439 13.56 -6.24 22.85
CA ALA A 439 14.20 -5.00 22.42
C ALA A 439 13.23 -3.81 22.45
N GLU A 440 11.98 -4.02 22.03
CA GLU A 440 10.95 -2.98 22.06
C GLU A 440 10.57 -2.56 23.49
N ARG A 441 10.46 -3.52 24.42
CA ARG A 441 10.25 -3.23 25.85
C ARG A 441 11.38 -2.42 26.42
N PHE A 442 12.61 -2.85 26.15
CA PHE A 442 13.82 -2.18 26.60
C PHE A 442 13.87 -0.73 26.11
N VAL A 443 13.68 -0.48 24.81
CA VAL A 443 13.65 0.88 24.24
C VAL A 443 12.55 1.74 24.88
N THR A 444 11.38 1.16 25.17
CA THR A 444 10.28 1.89 25.84
C THR A 444 10.68 2.30 27.25
N SER A 445 11.25 1.38 28.02
CA SER A 445 11.69 1.66 29.39
C SER A 445 12.74 2.74 29.41
N VAL A 446 13.71 2.69 28.49
CA VAL A 446 14.72 3.75 28.35
C VAL A 446 14.06 5.11 28.05
N ARG A 447 13.11 5.16 27.11
CA ARG A 447 12.40 6.41 26.79
C ARG A 447 11.68 6.99 28.01
N GLN A 448 11.01 6.14 28.77
CA GLN A 448 10.34 6.57 30.00
C GLN A 448 11.36 7.13 31.00
N THR A 449 12.45 6.42 31.25
CA THR A 449 13.53 6.87 32.14
C THR A 449 14.08 8.24 31.72
N LEU A 450 14.31 8.45 30.41
CA LEU A 450 14.83 9.72 29.91
C LEU A 450 13.80 10.86 29.95
N SER A 451 12.51 10.54 29.83
CA SER A 451 11.43 11.52 29.96
C SER A 451 11.24 11.96 31.41
N ASP A 452 11.32 11.01 32.35
CA ASP A 452 11.16 11.27 33.79
C ASP A 452 12.38 12.00 34.37
N ALA A 453 13.58 11.64 33.90
CA ALA A 453 14.84 12.24 34.32
C ALA A 453 15.78 12.39 33.11
N PRO A 454 15.82 13.57 32.47
CA PRO A 454 16.75 13.85 31.38
C PRO A 454 18.20 13.61 31.81
N PRO A 455 19.09 13.18 30.89
CA PRO A 455 20.49 13.00 31.21
C PRO A 455 21.12 14.34 31.61
N PRO A 456 22.15 14.32 32.48
CA PRO A 456 22.94 15.51 32.81
C PRO A 456 23.88 15.95 31.66
N ILE A 457 23.84 15.26 30.51
CA ILE A 457 24.65 15.51 29.33
C ILE A 457 23.74 15.95 28.19
N ASP A 458 24.03 17.12 27.61
CA ASP A 458 23.44 17.58 26.35
C ASP A 458 24.29 17.11 25.16
N TYR A 459 23.96 15.92 24.66
CA TYR A 459 24.71 15.28 23.57
C TYR A 459 24.70 16.08 22.28
N ASP A 460 23.62 16.84 22.04
CA ASP A 460 23.45 17.65 20.84
C ASP A 460 24.37 18.88 20.87
N ARG A 461 24.48 19.53 22.02
CA ARG A 461 25.47 20.60 22.24
C ARG A 461 26.90 20.09 22.11
N ARG A 462 27.24 18.93 22.68
CA ARG A 462 28.60 18.38 22.55
C ARG A 462 28.96 18.05 21.11
N ARG A 463 28.05 17.44 20.34
CA ARG A 463 28.24 17.17 18.90
C ARG A 463 28.44 18.42 18.05
N ARG A 464 27.87 19.56 18.44
CA ARG A 464 28.09 20.86 17.79
C ARG A 464 29.41 21.49 18.17
N ARG A 465 29.85 21.35 19.43
CA ARG A 465 31.08 21.99 19.92
C ARG A 465 32.34 21.26 19.47
N PHE A 466 32.25 19.94 19.36
CA PHE A 466 33.31 19.05 18.86
C PHE A 466 32.83 18.36 17.58
N PRO A 467 32.76 19.07 16.45
CA PRO A 467 32.26 18.51 15.20
C PRO A 467 33.20 17.44 14.64
N ASP A 468 34.51 17.61 14.82
CA ASP A 468 35.57 16.80 14.23
C ASP A 468 36.37 16.01 15.27
N VAL A 469 37.15 15.03 14.79
CA VAL A 469 38.12 14.29 15.61
C VAL A 469 39.39 15.12 15.74
N ASP A 470 39.48 15.90 16.81
CA ASP A 470 40.66 16.71 17.10
C ASP A 470 41.84 15.83 17.56
N PRO A 471 43.05 16.02 17.02
CA PRO A 471 44.23 15.31 17.50
C PRO A 471 44.50 15.62 18.97
N LEU A 472 45.22 14.73 19.65
CA LEU A 472 45.74 15.03 20.98
C LEU A 472 46.88 16.05 20.83
N THR A 473 46.93 17.01 21.76
CA THR A 473 48.12 17.85 21.94
C THR A 473 49.26 17.01 22.52
N ASP A 474 50.50 17.49 22.39
CA ASP A 474 51.68 16.80 22.92
C ASP A 474 51.51 16.50 24.42
N ASP A 475 51.02 17.46 25.21
CA ASP A 475 50.76 17.29 26.65
C ASP A 475 49.67 16.24 26.93
N GLU A 476 48.58 16.22 26.15
CA GLU A 476 47.51 15.23 26.31
C GLU A 476 48.00 13.82 25.94
N TRP A 477 48.85 13.71 24.92
CA TRP A 477 49.47 12.46 24.50
C TRP A 477 50.45 11.93 25.54
N ASP A 478 51.32 12.79 26.07
CA ASP A 478 52.27 12.47 27.13
C ASP A 478 51.56 11.99 28.40
N ASN A 479 50.41 12.58 28.75
CA ASN A 479 49.59 12.09 29.86
C ASN A 479 49.06 10.67 29.62
N VAL A 480 48.57 10.38 28.41
CA VAL A 480 48.09 9.04 28.04
C VAL A 480 49.23 8.02 28.12
N VAL A 481 50.39 8.34 27.55
CA VAL A 481 51.59 7.47 27.58
C VAL A 481 52.05 7.21 29.01
N THR A 482 52.11 8.26 29.83
CA THR A 482 52.53 8.16 31.24
C THR A 482 51.56 7.31 32.06
N THR A 483 50.26 7.49 31.86
CA THR A 483 49.21 6.74 32.59
C THR A 483 49.17 5.27 32.18
N THR A 484 49.39 4.98 30.91
CA THR A 484 49.24 3.63 30.35
C THR A 484 50.54 2.81 30.36
N GLY A 485 51.69 3.47 30.50
CA GLY A 485 53.01 2.85 30.33
C GLY A 485 53.27 2.36 28.89
N TRP A 486 52.60 2.94 27.90
CA TRP A 486 52.78 2.55 26.50
C TRP A 486 54.11 3.06 25.96
N ASP A 487 54.84 2.22 25.20
CA ASP A 487 56.00 2.70 24.44
C ASP A 487 55.57 3.79 23.44
N LEU A 488 56.42 4.81 23.27
CA LEU A 488 56.24 5.83 22.25
C LEU A 488 55.98 5.14 20.90
N PRO A 489 54.85 5.43 20.25
CA PRO A 489 54.53 4.78 18.99
C PRO A 489 55.60 5.09 17.93
N PRO A 490 55.91 4.16 17.01
CA PRO A 490 56.70 4.47 15.84
C PRO A 490 56.08 5.64 15.07
N ALA A 491 56.90 6.51 14.47
CA ALA A 491 56.41 7.60 13.62
C ALA A 491 55.45 7.03 12.54
N GLY A 492 54.22 7.54 12.49
CA GLY A 492 53.16 7.05 11.60
C GLY A 492 52.27 5.93 12.17
N SER A 493 52.37 5.61 13.46
CA SER A 493 51.45 4.70 14.13
C SER A 493 50.01 5.25 14.14
N PRO A 494 49.00 4.42 13.85
CA PRO A 494 47.60 4.84 13.95
C PRO A 494 47.11 4.93 15.41
N ARG A 495 47.97 4.67 16.42
CA ARG A 495 47.59 4.68 17.83
C ARG A 495 47.11 6.06 18.29
N ASP A 496 47.76 7.12 17.85
CA ASP A 496 47.40 8.50 18.18
C ASP A 496 46.03 8.83 17.58
N ALA A 497 45.82 8.43 16.33
CA ALA A 497 44.53 8.57 15.65
C ALA A 497 43.42 7.77 16.35
N TYR A 498 43.67 6.51 16.74
CA TYR A 498 42.69 5.71 17.49
C TYR A 498 42.36 6.30 18.86
N THR A 499 43.34 6.90 19.52
CA THR A 499 43.17 7.55 20.83
C THR A 499 42.36 8.83 20.69
N ALA A 500 42.62 9.64 19.65
CA ALA A 500 41.83 10.81 19.30
C ALA A 500 40.37 10.44 18.95
N MET A 501 40.17 9.37 18.18
CA MET A 501 38.85 8.84 17.85
C MET A 501 38.09 8.39 19.10
N ALA A 502 38.74 7.68 20.02
CA ALA A 502 38.14 7.26 21.28
C ALA A 502 37.80 8.46 22.19
N LEU A 503 38.66 9.48 22.23
CA LEU A 503 38.39 10.72 22.94
C LEU A 503 37.17 11.45 22.35
N HIS A 504 37.05 11.51 21.03
CA HIS A 504 35.89 12.10 20.35
C HIS A 504 34.59 11.33 20.66
N GLU A 505 34.64 10.00 20.70
CA GLU A 505 33.51 9.16 21.10
C GLU A 505 33.09 9.43 22.56
N ILE A 506 34.05 9.56 23.49
CA ILE A 506 33.80 9.93 24.89
C ILE A 506 33.18 11.32 25.01
N LEU A 507 33.70 12.30 24.26
CA LEU A 507 33.23 13.68 24.29
C LEU A 507 31.81 13.80 23.75
N THR A 508 31.48 13.16 22.62
CA THR A 508 30.26 13.47 21.87
C THR A 508 29.21 12.35 21.88
N GLY A 509 29.60 11.13 22.25
CA GLY A 509 28.78 9.93 22.04
C GLY A 509 28.54 9.60 20.57
N SER A 510 29.40 10.07 19.65
CA SER A 510 29.29 9.88 18.20
C SER A 510 30.23 8.81 17.69
N ASP A 511 29.87 8.18 16.57
CA ASP A 511 30.73 7.26 15.85
C ASP A 511 31.87 8.04 15.15
N PRO A 512 33.12 7.92 15.62
CA PRO A 512 34.24 8.65 15.03
C PRO A 512 34.56 8.18 13.60
N ILE A 513 34.05 7.03 13.16
CA ILE A 513 34.24 6.49 11.80
C ILE A 513 33.18 7.04 10.83
N GLY A 514 31.98 7.37 11.33
CA GLY A 514 30.83 7.74 10.52
C GLY A 514 30.73 9.21 10.15
N ARG A 515 31.35 10.11 10.94
CA ARG A 515 31.36 11.57 10.74
C ARG A 515 32.51 12.11 9.90
N THR A 516 33.56 11.33 9.77
CA THR A 516 34.70 11.72 8.93
C THR A 516 34.43 11.16 7.54
N GLY A 517 34.02 12.00 6.59
CA GLY A 517 34.11 11.71 5.16
C GLY A 517 35.56 11.55 4.67
N ASN A 518 36.46 11.02 5.49
CA ASN A 518 37.88 10.85 5.21
C ASN A 518 38.07 9.59 4.33
N PRO A 519 38.42 9.73 3.04
CA PRO A 519 38.59 8.61 2.11
C PRO A 519 39.70 7.63 2.51
N ASP A 520 40.52 7.97 3.51
CA ASP A 520 41.73 7.25 3.91
C ASP A 520 41.49 6.08 4.90
N TYR A 521 40.28 5.90 5.43
CA TYR A 521 39.99 4.79 6.35
C TYR A 521 39.74 3.47 5.63
N SER A 522 40.84 2.77 5.35
CA SER A 522 40.79 1.39 4.85
C SER A 522 40.07 0.44 5.83
N LYS A 523 39.54 -0.69 5.31
CA LYS A 523 38.99 -1.77 6.15
C LYS A 523 39.97 -2.24 7.24
N GLY A 524 41.28 -2.19 6.95
CA GLY A 524 42.34 -2.52 7.88
C GLY A 524 42.43 -1.53 9.05
N PHE A 525 42.32 -0.23 8.77
CA PHE A 525 42.32 0.82 9.79
C PHE A 525 41.12 0.70 10.74
N VAL A 526 39.90 0.51 10.19
CA VAL A 526 38.69 0.30 10.98
C VAL A 526 38.79 -0.94 11.88
N ASN A 527 39.34 -2.03 11.37
CA ASN A 527 39.56 -3.24 12.17
C ASN A 527 40.65 -3.04 13.24
N GLY A 528 41.66 -2.24 12.94
CA GLY A 528 42.68 -1.80 13.89
C GLY A 528 42.09 -0.99 15.04
N TYR A 529 41.23 0.00 14.74
CA TYR A 529 40.51 0.77 15.77
C TYR A 529 39.67 -0.14 16.66
N ARG A 530 38.90 -1.08 16.08
CA ARG A 530 38.10 -2.05 16.85
C ARG A 530 38.94 -2.96 17.74
N THR A 531 40.15 -3.31 17.28
CA THR A 531 41.09 -4.10 18.10
C THR A 531 41.65 -3.25 19.24
N PHE A 532 41.99 -2.00 18.97
CA PHE A 532 42.44 -1.02 19.96
C PHE A 532 41.38 -0.78 21.05
N THR A 533 40.13 -0.51 20.68
CA THR A 533 39.04 -0.27 21.64
C THR A 533 38.79 -1.46 22.56
N ARG A 534 39.00 -2.69 22.07
CA ARG A 534 38.82 -3.90 22.87
C ARG A 534 40.02 -4.26 23.74
N ALA A 535 41.23 -4.04 23.25
CA ALA A 535 42.46 -4.56 23.86
C ALA A 535 43.28 -3.51 24.64
N ARG A 536 43.09 -2.22 24.36
CA ARG A 536 43.98 -1.15 24.85
C ARG A 536 43.23 0.05 25.43
N LEU A 537 42.04 0.40 24.91
CA LEU A 537 41.26 1.52 25.43
C LEU A 537 40.94 1.44 26.94
N PRO A 538 40.68 0.27 27.55
CA PRO A 538 40.46 0.19 29.01
C PRO A 538 41.63 0.74 29.84
N ASP A 539 42.87 0.55 29.39
CA ASP A 539 44.07 1.04 30.08
C ASP A 539 44.18 2.58 29.96
N ALA A 540 43.77 3.14 28.82
CA ALA A 540 43.83 4.57 28.54
C ALA A 540 42.60 5.35 29.03
N ALA A 541 41.52 4.67 29.43
CA ALA A 541 40.26 5.29 29.80
C ALA A 541 40.39 6.37 30.91
N PRO A 542 41.17 6.18 31.99
CA PRO A 542 41.33 7.21 33.02
C PRO A 542 41.93 8.52 32.47
N ALA A 543 43.02 8.42 31.69
CA ALA A 543 43.68 9.58 31.08
C ALA A 543 42.77 10.26 30.06
N LEU A 544 42.02 9.49 29.26
CA LEU A 544 41.07 10.06 28.29
C LEU A 544 39.88 10.72 28.97
N HIS A 545 39.42 10.23 30.11
CA HIS A 545 38.37 10.87 30.90
C HIS A 545 38.83 12.20 31.49
N GLU A 546 40.05 12.25 32.01
CA GLU A 546 40.66 13.49 32.51
C GLU A 546 40.82 14.51 31.37
N THR A 547 41.37 14.08 30.24
CA THR A 547 41.49 14.92 29.04
C THR A 547 40.13 15.42 28.56
N ALA A 548 39.12 14.54 28.49
CA ALA A 548 37.76 14.93 28.12
C ALA A 548 37.17 15.96 29.08
N ALA A 549 37.36 15.80 30.40
CA ALA A 549 36.93 16.78 31.40
C ALA A 549 37.61 18.14 31.19
N ALA A 550 38.91 18.15 30.89
CA ALA A 550 39.65 19.38 30.60
C ALA A 550 39.18 20.05 29.30
N ARG A 551 38.90 19.29 28.23
CA ARG A 551 38.34 19.82 26.97
C ARG A 551 36.95 20.42 27.18
N LEU A 552 36.08 19.74 27.94
CA LEU A 552 34.75 20.25 28.29
C LEU A 552 34.83 21.54 29.12
N ALA A 553 35.73 21.60 30.10
CA ALA A 553 35.91 22.78 30.95
C ALA A 553 36.41 24.00 30.15
N ARG A 554 37.35 23.80 29.21
CA ARG A 554 37.80 24.87 28.29
C ARG A 554 36.67 25.47 27.47
N GLU A 555 35.65 24.67 27.18
CA GLU A 555 34.46 25.09 26.44
C GLU A 555 33.31 25.58 27.33
N GLY A 556 33.54 25.74 28.63
CA GLY A 556 32.52 26.18 29.59
C GLY A 556 31.40 25.15 29.80
N ILE A 557 31.64 23.87 29.51
CA ILE A 557 30.67 22.78 29.67
C ILE A 557 30.91 22.09 31.02
N HIS A 558 30.01 22.31 31.98
CA HIS A 558 30.07 21.74 33.34
C HIS A 558 29.18 20.50 33.51
N GLU A 559 29.39 19.51 32.65
CA GLU A 559 28.63 18.25 32.64
C GLU A 559 29.56 17.07 33.02
N PRO A 560 29.03 15.95 33.53
CA PRO A 560 29.85 14.76 33.74
C PRO A 560 30.39 14.22 32.41
N VAL A 561 31.61 13.68 32.40
CA VAL A 561 32.24 13.16 31.16
C VAL A 561 31.39 12.06 30.52
N THR A 562 30.97 11.08 31.33
CA THR A 562 30.10 9.98 30.92
C THR A 562 28.86 9.90 31.82
N TRP A 563 27.78 9.35 31.27
CA TRP A 563 26.54 9.05 31.98
C TRP A 563 25.85 7.89 31.28
N THR A 564 25.14 7.05 32.02
CA THR A 564 24.37 5.90 31.49
C THR A 564 23.03 5.82 32.22
N PRO A 565 21.90 5.58 31.53
CA PRO A 565 20.60 5.44 32.18
C PRO A 565 20.53 4.17 33.02
N THR A 566 19.92 4.26 34.20
CA THR A 566 19.57 3.10 35.02
C THR A 566 18.21 2.60 34.59
N VAL A 567 18.19 1.51 33.82
CA VAL A 567 16.97 0.92 33.27
C VAL A 567 16.65 -0.33 34.09
N ALA A 568 15.42 -0.46 34.61
CA ALA A 568 15.00 -1.69 35.29
C ALA A 568 14.99 -2.86 34.27
N PRO A 569 15.49 -4.05 34.64
CA PRO A 569 15.63 -5.19 33.73
C PRO A 569 14.29 -5.72 33.20
#